data_AF-A0A7S3HWS9-F1
#
_entry.id   AF-A0A7S3HWS9-F1
#
_cell.length_a   1.000
_cell.length_b   1.000
_cell.length_c   1.000
_cell.angle_alpha   90.00
_cell.angle_beta   90.00
_cell.angle_gamma   90.00
#
_symmetry.space_group_name_H-M   'P 1'
#
loop_
_entity.id
_entity.type
_entity.pdbx_description
1 polymer ?
#
loop_
_entity_poly.entity_id
_entity_poly.type
_entity_poly.pdbx_seq_one_letter_code
_entity_poly.pdbx_strand_id
1 'polypeptide(L)'
;MRQITAKFPWYIQNLYFHDFIGNISTTNAIREEEIVKVGYSPRFPICGGWKTDWNQGYKMPTKYHLRLEDSSQGIYKLEIPFLYNYDVLLAENYFVEVILPYGASDIQFELPFEVKESELTKSMLTLDFFGTPKLVLKAKDVFAMLHNKNLVVRYRFDETYTFMKPIGLSLTVFAFYLAAILFTRIQLSFAEDPRSKVEGDYLQ
;
A
#
# COMPACT_ATOMS: atom_id res chain seq x y z
N MET A 1 -10.09 30.62 2.34
CA MET A 1 -8.72 30.10 2.08
C MET A 1 -8.55 29.91 0.57
N ARG A 2 -7.43 30.37 -0.02
CA ARG A 2 -7.19 30.28 -1.48
C ARG A 2 -6.21 29.19 -1.89
N GLN A 3 -5.20 28.92 -1.07
CA GLN A 3 -4.16 27.93 -1.36
C GLN A 3 -3.68 27.29 -0.06
N ILE A 4 -3.35 26.01 -0.13
CA ILE A 4 -2.74 25.22 0.93
C ILE A 4 -1.31 24.91 0.51
N THR A 5 -0.34 25.16 1.40
CA THR A 5 1.07 24.93 1.12
C THR A 5 1.60 23.79 1.99
N ALA A 6 2.42 22.93 1.39
CA ALA A 6 3.11 21.82 2.05
C ALA A 6 4.57 21.77 1.60
N LYS A 7 5.43 21.23 2.47
CA LYS A 7 6.86 21.05 2.20
C LYS A 7 7.23 19.59 2.33
N PHE A 8 7.77 19.01 1.26
CA PHE A 8 8.22 17.61 1.26
C PHE A 8 9.73 17.52 1.05
N PRO A 9 10.38 16.39 1.42
CA PRO A 9 11.78 16.16 1.09
C PRO A 9 12.03 16.17 -0.42
N TRP A 10 13.21 16.61 -0.87
CA TRP A 10 13.56 16.70 -2.30
C TRP A 10 13.36 15.40 -3.08
N TYR A 11 13.56 14.24 -2.45
CA TYR A 11 13.60 12.91 -3.07
C TYR A 11 12.22 12.27 -3.34
N ILE A 12 11.11 12.94 -3.06
CA ILE A 12 9.78 12.39 -3.35
C ILE A 12 9.57 12.14 -4.85
N GLN A 13 8.70 11.21 -5.22
CA GLN A 13 8.40 10.89 -6.62
C GLN A 13 6.90 10.69 -6.79
N ASN A 14 6.38 10.88 -8.02
CA ASN A 14 4.99 10.60 -8.38
C ASN A 14 3.96 11.22 -7.43
N LEU A 15 4.11 12.52 -7.15
CA LEU A 15 3.13 13.29 -6.40
C LEU A 15 1.82 13.39 -7.19
N TYR A 16 0.69 13.09 -6.57
CA TYR A 16 -0.63 13.22 -7.17
C TYR A 16 -1.62 13.87 -6.22
N PHE A 17 -2.62 14.53 -6.81
CA PHE A 17 -3.76 15.13 -6.11
C PHE A 17 -5.04 14.79 -6.86
N HIS A 18 -5.99 14.17 -6.17
CA HIS A 18 -7.29 13.88 -6.73
C HIS A 18 -8.39 14.18 -5.71
N ASP A 19 -9.54 14.52 -6.24
CA ASP A 19 -10.79 14.67 -5.51
C ASP A 19 -11.69 13.45 -5.85
N PHE A 20 -12.86 13.36 -5.24
CA PHE A 20 -13.94 12.44 -5.59
C PHE A 20 -14.28 12.47 -7.09
N ILE A 21 -14.21 13.64 -7.72
CA ILE A 21 -14.53 13.83 -9.16
C ILE A 21 -13.30 13.56 -10.06
N GLY A 22 -12.12 13.33 -9.47
CA GLY A 22 -10.89 13.01 -10.19
C GLY A 22 -9.78 14.05 -10.03
N ASN A 23 -8.84 14.05 -10.98
CA ASN A 23 -7.58 14.79 -10.86
C ASN A 23 -7.76 16.29 -10.65
N ILE A 24 -6.94 16.87 -9.77
CA ILE A 24 -6.93 18.31 -9.51
C ILE A 24 -5.69 18.93 -10.17
N SER A 25 -5.91 19.58 -11.32
CA SER A 25 -4.86 20.24 -12.09
C SER A 25 -4.41 21.59 -11.51
N THR A 26 -5.16 22.15 -10.56
CA THR A 26 -4.81 23.40 -9.85
C THR A 26 -3.80 23.14 -8.72
N THR A 27 -2.73 22.41 -9.05
CA THR A 27 -1.62 22.08 -8.17
C THR A 27 -0.31 22.55 -8.79
N ASN A 28 0.58 23.07 -7.96
CA ASN A 28 1.91 23.50 -8.36
C ASN A 28 2.93 22.86 -7.42
N ALA A 29 3.96 22.23 -7.98
CA ALA A 29 5.05 21.63 -7.22
C ALA A 29 6.39 22.12 -7.78
N ILE A 30 7.18 22.77 -6.93
CA ILE A 30 8.50 23.29 -7.27
C ILE A 30 9.51 22.47 -6.47
N ARG A 31 10.41 21.78 -7.18
CA ARG A 31 11.53 21.08 -6.56
C ARG A 31 12.71 22.05 -6.44
N GLU A 32 13.12 22.30 -5.21
CA GLU A 32 14.35 22.99 -4.83
C GLU A 32 15.42 21.96 -4.40
N GLU A 33 16.60 22.42 -3.99
CA GLU A 33 17.72 21.53 -3.65
C GLU A 33 17.41 20.58 -2.48
N GLU A 34 16.76 21.08 -1.42
CA GLU A 34 16.50 20.29 -0.21
C GLU A 34 15.03 19.89 -0.06
N ILE A 35 14.11 20.65 -0.66
CA ILE A 35 12.67 20.50 -0.45
C ILE A 35 11.89 20.59 -1.75
N VAL A 36 10.71 19.97 -1.75
CA VAL A 36 9.68 20.21 -2.76
C VAL A 36 8.57 21.03 -2.12
N LYS A 37 8.41 22.27 -2.59
CA LYS A 37 7.32 23.15 -2.21
C LYS A 37 6.10 22.81 -3.05
N VAL A 38 5.00 22.49 -2.39
CA VAL A 38 3.75 22.13 -3.06
C VAL A 38 2.66 23.10 -2.65
N GLY A 39 2.01 23.69 -3.64
CA GLY A 39 0.86 24.55 -3.50
C GLY A 39 -0.36 23.90 -4.12
N TYR A 40 -1.35 23.58 -3.31
CA TYR A 40 -2.64 23.05 -3.74
C TYR A 40 -3.70 24.15 -3.65
N SER A 41 -4.38 24.42 -4.76
CA SER A 41 -5.53 25.32 -4.80
C SER A 41 -6.81 24.50 -4.98
N PRO A 42 -7.74 24.49 -4.00
CA PRO A 42 -9.03 23.82 -4.14
C PRO A 42 -9.82 24.34 -5.34
N ARG A 43 -10.75 23.53 -5.87
CA ARG A 43 -11.57 23.88 -7.06
C ARG A 43 -12.43 25.13 -6.85
N PHE A 44 -12.77 25.42 -5.60
CA PHE A 44 -13.53 26.59 -5.20
C PHE A 44 -12.88 27.21 -3.94
N PRO A 45 -12.97 28.54 -3.76
CA PRO A 45 -12.47 29.18 -2.56
C PRO A 45 -13.26 28.70 -1.33
N ILE A 46 -12.56 28.26 -0.28
CA ILE A 46 -13.21 27.80 0.94
C ILE A 46 -13.59 29.01 1.79
N CYS A 47 -14.91 29.20 1.96
CA CYS A 47 -15.51 30.20 2.85
C CYS A 47 -16.03 29.53 4.13
N GLY A 48 -16.39 30.33 5.14
CA GLY A 48 -16.74 29.83 6.48
C GLY A 48 -17.77 28.69 6.46
N GLY A 49 -17.39 27.54 7.01
CA GLY A 49 -18.21 26.33 7.08
C GLY A 49 -18.17 25.42 5.86
N TRP A 50 -17.55 25.84 4.75
CA TRP A 50 -17.39 24.98 3.57
C TRP A 50 -16.35 23.90 3.83
N LYS A 51 -16.63 22.70 3.31
CA LYS A 51 -15.76 21.53 3.43
C LYS A 51 -15.22 21.15 2.06
N THR A 52 -13.98 20.68 2.03
CA THR A 52 -13.37 20.11 0.83
C THR A 52 -12.66 18.85 1.24
N ASP A 53 -12.83 17.82 0.44
CA ASP A 53 -12.14 16.55 0.61
C ASP A 53 -11.18 16.38 -0.55
N TRP A 54 -9.98 15.88 -0.29
CA TRP A 54 -9.03 15.53 -1.33
C TRP A 54 -8.14 14.40 -0.84
N ASN A 55 -7.63 13.67 -1.81
CA ASN A 55 -6.65 12.63 -1.61
C ASN A 55 -5.36 13.03 -2.28
N GLN A 56 -4.27 12.77 -1.58
CA GLN A 56 -2.93 13.01 -2.10
C GLN A 56 -2.02 11.85 -1.75
N GLY A 57 -0.95 11.71 -2.52
CA GLY A 57 0.08 10.75 -2.20
C GLY A 57 1.32 10.96 -3.04
N TYR A 58 2.39 10.30 -2.64
CA TYR A 58 3.68 10.31 -3.29
C TYR A 58 4.41 9.01 -2.96
N LYS A 59 5.48 8.75 -3.70
CA LYS A 59 6.44 7.68 -3.43
C LYS A 59 7.73 8.26 -2.87
N MET A 60 8.39 7.51 -1.99
CA MET A 60 9.70 7.86 -1.45
C MET A 60 10.67 6.68 -1.62
N PRO A 61 11.95 6.93 -1.92
CA PRO A 61 12.97 5.89 -1.90
C PRO A 61 13.15 5.32 -0.49
N THR A 62 13.05 4.00 -0.38
CA THR A 62 13.16 3.24 0.88
C THR A 62 14.47 3.49 1.63
N LYS A 63 15.57 3.78 0.91
CA LYS A 63 16.91 4.02 1.49
C LYS A 63 16.98 5.09 2.59
N TYR A 64 16.07 6.05 2.60
CA TYR A 64 16.09 7.15 3.59
C TYR A 64 15.34 6.82 4.88
N HIS A 65 14.37 5.90 4.81
CA HIS A 65 13.41 5.64 5.88
C HIS A 65 13.51 4.23 6.45
N LEU A 66 14.01 3.27 5.69
CA LEU A 66 14.17 1.89 6.13
C LEU A 66 15.65 1.58 6.36
N ARG A 67 15.96 1.05 7.53
CA ARG A 67 17.31 0.60 7.90
C ARG A 67 17.24 -0.80 8.48
N LEU A 68 18.27 -1.60 8.22
CA LEU A 68 18.49 -2.87 8.89
C LEU A 68 19.22 -2.56 10.20
N GLU A 69 18.61 -2.90 11.33
CA GLU A 69 19.17 -2.63 12.67
C GLU A 69 20.02 -3.81 13.14
N ASP A 70 19.53 -5.04 12.92
CA ASP A 70 20.25 -6.28 13.23
C ASP A 70 20.13 -7.26 12.06
N SER A 71 21.25 -7.47 11.35
CA SER A 71 21.34 -8.41 10.24
C SER A 71 21.22 -9.87 10.68
N SER A 72 21.60 -10.21 11.91
CA SER A 72 21.55 -11.58 12.41
C SER A 72 20.13 -12.01 12.78
N GLN A 73 19.32 -11.07 13.25
CA GLN A 73 17.92 -11.30 13.64
C GLN A 73 16.91 -10.87 12.58
N GLY A 74 17.35 -10.26 11.47
CA GLY A 74 16.47 -9.77 10.41
C GLY A 74 15.55 -8.64 10.89
N ILE A 75 16.04 -7.75 11.76
CA ILE A 75 15.24 -6.66 12.33
C ILE A 75 15.38 -5.41 11.47
N TYR A 76 14.26 -4.95 10.93
CA TYR A 76 14.17 -3.73 10.15
C TYR A 76 13.52 -2.62 10.98
N LYS A 77 14.08 -1.42 10.85
CA LYS A 77 13.59 -0.19 11.46
C LYS A 77 13.11 0.75 10.37
N LEU A 78 11.81 1.07 10.40
CA LEU A 78 11.16 2.06 9.55
C LEU A 78 10.94 3.35 10.34
N GLU A 79 11.46 4.46 9.86
CA GLU A 79 11.31 5.77 10.48
C GLU A 79 10.63 6.73 9.50
N ILE A 80 9.43 7.21 9.86
CA ILE A 80 8.62 8.09 9.01
C ILE A 80 8.07 9.26 9.84
N PRO A 81 7.86 10.45 9.25
CA PRO A 81 7.22 11.54 9.96
C PRO A 81 5.77 11.13 10.32
N PHE A 82 5.38 11.29 11.59
CA PHE A 82 4.04 10.92 12.01
C PHE A 82 2.97 11.79 11.36
N LEU A 83 3.25 13.08 11.18
CA LEU A 83 2.33 14.03 10.56
C LEU A 83 2.89 14.52 9.22
N TYR A 84 1.99 14.84 8.30
CA TYR A 84 2.36 15.53 7.07
C TYR A 84 2.82 16.97 7.38
N ASN A 85 3.88 17.40 6.69
CA ASN A 85 4.50 18.72 6.81
C ASN A 85 3.66 19.82 6.13
N TYR A 86 2.48 20.08 6.68
CA TYR A 86 1.69 21.27 6.42
C TYR A 86 2.05 22.36 7.44
N ASP A 87 2.13 23.61 6.99
CA ASP A 87 2.53 24.73 7.85
C ASP A 87 1.52 24.97 8.99
N VAL A 88 0.21 24.73 8.76
CA VAL A 88 -0.85 24.83 9.77
C VAL A 88 -1.83 23.67 9.57
N LEU A 89 -1.75 22.67 10.46
CA LEU A 89 -2.67 21.53 10.47
C LEU A 89 -3.18 21.29 11.90
N LEU A 90 -4.50 21.22 12.04
CA LEU A 90 -5.20 20.73 13.22
C LEU A 90 -6.11 19.60 12.75
N ALA A 91 -5.88 18.39 13.25
CA ALA A 91 -6.69 17.23 12.92
C ALA A 91 -7.41 16.74 14.18
N GLU A 92 -8.74 16.84 14.18
CA GLU A 92 -9.57 16.33 15.30
C GLU A 92 -9.49 14.81 15.41
N ASN A 93 -9.59 14.10 14.29
CA ASN A 93 -9.45 12.65 14.19
C ASN A 93 -8.32 12.32 13.21
N TYR A 94 -7.28 11.65 13.69
CA TYR A 94 -6.12 11.30 12.90
C TYR A 94 -5.84 9.80 12.95
N PHE A 95 -5.74 9.20 11.77
CA PHE A 95 -5.50 7.77 11.60
C PHE A 95 -4.20 7.59 10.83
N VAL A 96 -3.27 6.83 11.40
CA VAL A 96 -2.04 6.42 10.72
C VAL A 96 -2.11 4.93 10.51
N GLU A 97 -2.05 4.53 9.24
CA GLU A 97 -1.99 3.12 8.86
C GLU A 97 -0.62 2.82 8.24
N VAL A 98 0.11 1.90 8.86
CA VAL A 98 1.39 1.39 8.35
C VAL A 98 1.17 -0.03 7.88
N ILE A 99 1.22 -0.26 6.57
CA ILE A 99 1.13 -1.59 5.97
C ILE A 99 2.54 -2.13 5.77
N LEU A 100 2.84 -3.27 6.39
CA LEU A 100 4.15 -3.90 6.41
C LEU A 100 4.23 -5.02 5.37
N PRO A 101 5.46 -5.44 4.97
CA PRO A 101 5.62 -6.50 3.99
C PRO A 101 5.05 -7.84 4.47
N TYR A 102 4.76 -8.70 3.49
CA TYR A 102 4.24 -10.04 3.73
C TYR A 102 5.25 -10.86 4.55
N GLY A 103 4.82 -11.49 5.64
CA GLY A 103 5.70 -12.26 6.53
C GLY A 103 6.41 -11.43 7.61
N ALA A 104 6.09 -10.13 7.76
CA ALA A 104 6.59 -9.35 8.89
C ALA A 104 6.00 -9.88 10.22
N SER A 105 6.87 -10.01 11.22
CA SER A 105 6.57 -10.53 12.57
C SER A 105 7.19 -9.64 13.65
N ASP A 106 6.82 -9.84 14.92
CA ASP A 106 7.29 -9.04 16.07
C ASP A 106 7.25 -7.52 15.83
N ILE A 107 6.07 -7.00 15.48
CA ILE A 107 5.88 -5.59 15.15
C ILE A 107 5.84 -4.77 16.43
N GLN A 108 6.79 -3.86 16.57
CA GLN A 108 6.91 -2.91 17.67
C GLN A 108 6.89 -1.50 17.10
N PHE A 109 6.24 -0.57 17.79
CA PHE A 109 6.25 0.84 17.39
C PHE A 109 6.62 1.72 18.58
N GLU A 110 7.34 2.80 18.28
CA GLU A 110 7.74 3.82 19.24
C GLU A 110 7.24 5.16 18.76
N LEU A 111 6.50 5.84 19.64
CA LEU A 111 5.99 7.18 19.43
C LEU A 111 6.32 8.04 20.65
N PRO A 112 6.80 9.27 20.44
CA PRO A 112 7.16 10.18 21.51
C PRO A 112 5.96 10.91 22.16
N PHE A 113 4.73 10.45 21.90
CA PHE A 113 3.48 10.96 22.47
C PHE A 113 2.46 9.81 22.59
N GLU A 114 1.47 9.98 23.46
CA GLU A 114 0.47 8.95 23.74
C GLU A 114 -0.53 8.80 22.58
N VAL A 115 -0.67 7.57 22.09
CA VAL A 115 -1.72 7.19 21.13
C VAL A 115 -2.87 6.57 21.92
N LYS A 116 -4.11 6.98 21.62
CA LYS A 116 -5.29 6.53 22.36
C LYS A 116 -5.60 5.05 22.10
N GLU A 117 -5.37 4.58 20.88
CA GLU A 117 -5.67 3.21 20.48
C GLU A 117 -4.72 2.77 19.36
N SER A 118 -4.20 1.55 19.49
CA SER A 118 -3.39 0.89 18.47
C SER A 118 -3.96 -0.50 18.17
N GLU A 119 -4.18 -0.80 16.90
CA GLU A 119 -4.71 -2.07 16.44
C GLU A 119 -3.76 -2.72 15.42
N LEU A 120 -3.54 -4.02 15.56
CA LEU A 120 -2.84 -4.84 14.57
C LEU A 120 -3.89 -5.62 13.77
N THR A 121 -4.06 -5.21 12.52
CA THR A 121 -5.04 -5.77 11.58
C THR A 121 -4.30 -6.39 10.39
N LYS A 122 -5.02 -7.07 9.50
CA LYS A 122 -4.50 -7.56 8.23
C LYS A 122 -5.13 -6.79 7.06
N SER A 123 -4.32 -6.40 6.09
CA SER A 123 -4.78 -5.82 4.83
C SER A 123 -4.59 -6.83 3.70
N MET A 124 -5.45 -6.76 2.68
CA MET A 124 -5.34 -7.57 1.47
C MET A 124 -4.95 -6.65 0.32
N LEU A 125 -3.68 -6.67 -0.07
CA LEU A 125 -3.18 -5.94 -1.22
C LEU A 125 -3.24 -6.80 -2.49
N THR A 126 -2.88 -6.19 -3.61
CA THR A 126 -2.70 -6.90 -4.86
C THR A 126 -1.64 -8.00 -4.71
N LEU A 127 -2.00 -9.20 -5.16
CA LEU A 127 -1.14 -10.40 -5.11
C LEU A 127 -0.77 -10.83 -3.67
N ASP A 128 -1.70 -10.65 -2.73
CA ASP A 128 -1.59 -11.23 -1.38
C ASP A 128 -2.44 -12.49 -1.27
N PHE A 129 -1.87 -13.57 -0.72
CA PHE A 129 -2.58 -14.84 -0.49
C PHE A 129 -3.10 -14.96 0.95
N PHE A 130 -2.29 -14.54 1.95
CA PHE A 130 -2.62 -14.65 3.39
C PHE A 130 -2.74 -13.29 4.09
N GLY A 131 -2.71 -12.20 3.31
CA GLY A 131 -2.74 -10.83 3.80
C GLY A 131 -1.41 -10.32 4.35
N THR A 132 -1.30 -9.00 4.39
CA THR A 132 -0.16 -8.26 4.94
C THR A 132 -0.52 -7.67 6.31
N PRO A 133 0.40 -7.68 7.29
CA PRO A 133 0.15 -7.05 8.57
C PRO A 133 0.03 -5.53 8.41
N LYS A 134 -0.95 -4.94 9.09
CA LYS A 134 -1.26 -3.51 9.08
C LYS A 134 -1.36 -3.00 10.52
N LEU A 135 -0.50 -2.06 10.87
CA LEU A 135 -0.57 -1.32 12.14
C LEU A 135 -1.45 -0.09 11.95
N VAL A 136 -2.51 0.03 12.74
CA VAL A 136 -3.43 1.17 12.74
C VAL A 136 -3.29 1.91 14.07
N LEU A 137 -2.96 3.19 14.00
CA LEU A 137 -2.83 4.08 15.15
C LEU A 137 -3.91 5.15 15.07
N LYS A 138 -4.70 5.29 16.13
CA LYS A 138 -5.76 6.30 16.23
C LYS A 138 -5.36 7.37 17.23
N ALA A 139 -5.24 8.60 16.75
CA ALA A 139 -4.98 9.78 17.55
C ALA A 139 -6.12 10.79 17.42
N LYS A 140 -6.30 11.61 18.45
CA LYS A 140 -7.26 12.72 18.46
C LYS A 140 -6.54 14.02 18.76
N ASP A 141 -7.04 15.12 18.20
CA ASP A 141 -6.56 16.48 18.44
C ASP A 141 -5.06 16.65 18.13
N VAL A 142 -4.65 16.18 16.95
CA VAL A 142 -3.27 16.23 16.50
C VAL A 142 -2.95 17.61 15.92
N PHE A 143 -2.03 18.30 16.59
CA PHE A 143 -1.52 19.60 16.17
C PHE A 143 -0.11 19.52 15.60
N ALA A 144 0.10 20.14 14.43
CA ALA A 144 1.36 20.08 13.70
C ALA A 144 2.58 20.53 14.51
N MET A 145 2.49 21.64 15.26
CA MET A 145 3.69 22.14 15.97
C MET A 145 4.11 21.25 17.14
N LEU A 146 3.18 20.48 17.72
CA LEU A 146 3.46 19.64 18.89
C LEU A 146 3.80 18.20 18.51
N HIS A 147 3.19 17.69 17.43
CA HIS A 147 3.28 16.29 17.01
C HIS A 147 4.10 16.07 15.74
N ASN A 148 4.94 17.04 15.35
CA ASN A 148 5.91 16.88 14.25
C ASN A 148 7.14 16.08 14.70
N LYS A 149 6.92 14.81 15.06
CA LYS A 149 7.98 13.87 15.42
C LYS A 149 7.87 12.61 14.56
N ASN A 150 8.96 11.86 14.49
CA ASN A 150 9.00 10.63 13.71
C ASN A 150 8.33 9.49 14.47
N LEU A 151 7.54 8.70 13.74
CA LEU A 151 7.06 7.38 14.10
C LEU A 151 8.14 6.36 13.71
N VAL A 152 8.57 5.56 14.68
CA VAL A 152 9.50 4.46 14.46
C VAL A 152 8.74 3.15 14.57
N VAL A 153 8.86 2.29 13.56
CA VAL A 153 8.29 0.94 13.55
C VAL A 153 9.41 -0.06 13.35
N ARG A 154 9.58 -0.97 14.29
CA ARG A 154 10.49 -2.12 14.19
C ARG A 154 9.71 -3.38 13.89
N TYR A 155 10.23 -4.20 13.00
CA TYR A 155 9.64 -5.49 12.68
C TYR A 155 10.72 -6.48 12.26
N ARG A 156 10.49 -7.76 12.53
CA ARG A 156 11.31 -8.84 12.00
C ARG A 156 10.80 -9.25 10.63
N PHE A 157 11.71 -9.37 9.67
CA PHE A 157 11.39 -9.81 8.32
C PHE A 157 12.46 -10.77 7.82
N ASP A 158 12.02 -11.93 7.34
CA ASP A 158 12.87 -12.88 6.65
C ASP A 158 12.73 -12.68 5.14
N GLU A 159 13.86 -12.50 4.46
CA GLU A 159 13.93 -12.24 3.03
C GLU A 159 13.34 -13.39 2.19
N THR A 160 13.27 -14.62 2.73
CA THR A 160 12.64 -15.76 2.05
C THR A 160 11.18 -15.51 1.68
N TYR A 161 10.46 -14.72 2.49
CA TYR A 161 9.06 -14.34 2.22
C TYR A 161 8.89 -13.48 0.97
N THR A 162 9.95 -12.83 0.48
CA THR A 162 9.91 -12.06 -0.77
C THR A 162 9.55 -12.94 -1.96
N PHE A 163 10.01 -14.19 -1.96
CA PHE A 163 9.75 -15.14 -3.04
C PHE A 163 8.35 -15.77 -2.97
N MET A 164 7.62 -15.63 -1.86
CA MET A 164 6.30 -16.24 -1.72
C MET A 164 5.28 -15.67 -2.72
N LYS A 165 5.34 -14.37 -3.02
CA LYS A 165 4.46 -13.73 -4.01
C LYS A 165 4.65 -14.28 -5.44
N PRO A 166 5.87 -14.28 -6.02
CA PRO A 166 6.08 -14.84 -7.36
C PRO A 166 5.82 -16.35 -7.40
N ILE A 167 6.16 -17.11 -6.36
CA ILE A 167 5.87 -18.55 -6.29
C ILE A 167 4.34 -18.79 -6.30
N GLY A 168 3.58 -18.05 -5.49
CA GLY A 168 2.12 -18.18 -5.47
C GLY A 168 1.46 -17.82 -6.80
N LEU A 169 1.97 -16.81 -7.50
CA LEU A 169 1.51 -16.48 -8.85
C LEU A 169 1.82 -17.61 -9.84
N SER A 170 3.05 -18.12 -9.83
CA SER A 170 3.48 -19.22 -10.70
C SER A 170 2.66 -20.49 -10.46
N LEU A 171 2.41 -20.84 -9.19
CA LEU A 171 1.59 -21.99 -8.81
C LEU A 171 0.14 -21.84 -9.28
N THR A 172 -0.41 -20.63 -9.20
CA THR A 172 -1.78 -20.34 -9.65
C THR A 172 -1.91 -20.55 -11.15
N VAL A 173 -0.97 -20.02 -11.93
CA VAL A 173 -0.92 -20.23 -13.39
C VAL A 173 -0.70 -21.71 -13.73
N PHE A 174 0.20 -22.39 -13.02
CA PHE A 174 0.46 -23.82 -13.20
C PHE A 174 -0.79 -24.67 -12.93
N ALA A 175 -1.49 -24.41 -11.83
CA ALA A 175 -2.72 -25.11 -11.48
C ALA A 175 -3.82 -24.90 -12.53
N PHE A 176 -3.92 -23.69 -13.10
CA PHE A 176 -4.84 -23.41 -14.20
C PHE A 176 -4.54 -24.27 -15.43
N TYR A 177 -3.28 -24.38 -15.85
CA TYR A 177 -2.89 -25.26 -16.96
C TYR A 177 -3.11 -26.74 -16.66
N LEU A 178 -2.79 -27.18 -15.44
CA LEU A 178 -3.01 -28.56 -15.01
C LEU A 178 -4.51 -28.91 -15.06
N ALA A 179 -5.38 -28.02 -14.59
CA ALA A 179 -6.83 -28.18 -14.68
C ALA A 179 -7.31 -28.26 -16.14
N ALA A 180 -6.77 -27.43 -17.04
CA ALA A 180 -7.09 -27.48 -18.47
C ALA A 180 -6.66 -28.82 -19.10
N ILE A 181 -5.46 -29.32 -18.78
CA ILE A 181 -4.99 -30.63 -19.26
C ILE A 181 -5.92 -31.74 -18.75
N LEU A 182 -6.25 -31.76 -17.45
CA LEU A 182 -7.17 -32.74 -16.90
C LEU A 182 -8.54 -32.67 -17.58
N PHE A 183 -9.07 -31.47 -17.83
CA PHE A 183 -10.33 -31.27 -18.52
C PHE A 183 -10.31 -31.89 -19.93
N THR A 184 -9.22 -31.71 -20.70
CA THR A 184 -9.08 -32.34 -22.02
C THR A 184 -8.98 -33.87 -21.97
N ARG A 185 -8.59 -34.44 -20.83
CA ARG A 185 -8.47 -35.90 -20.64
C ARG A 185 -9.77 -36.55 -20.17
N ILE A 186 -10.74 -35.78 -19.67
CA ILE A 186 -12.06 -36.30 -19.29
C ILE A 186 -12.89 -36.46 -20.56
N GLN A 187 -13.17 -37.71 -20.93
CA GLN A 187 -14.12 -38.01 -22.01
C GLN A 187 -15.55 -37.81 -21.50
N LEU A 188 -16.14 -36.67 -21.81
CA LEU A 188 -17.57 -36.42 -21.60
C LEU A 188 -18.37 -36.95 -22.80
N SER A 189 -18.37 -38.27 -23.00
CA SER A 189 -19.24 -38.92 -23.99
C SER A 189 -20.43 -39.55 -23.26
N PHE A 190 -21.60 -38.93 -23.37
CA PHE A 190 -22.85 -39.44 -22.78
C PHE A 190 -23.71 -40.26 -23.78
N ALA A 191 -23.28 -40.38 -25.04
CA ALA A 191 -23.92 -41.24 -26.03
C ALA A 191 -22.85 -41.79 -26.98
N GLU A 192 -22.57 -43.09 -26.89
CA GLU A 192 -21.69 -43.77 -27.83
C GLU A 192 -22.45 -43.98 -29.15
N ASP A 193 -22.09 -43.21 -30.18
CA ASP A 193 -22.70 -43.31 -31.51
C ASP A 193 -22.22 -44.60 -32.20
N PRO A 194 -23.11 -45.57 -32.52
CA PRO A 194 -22.75 -46.90 -33.00
C PRO A 194 -22.04 -46.93 -34.36
N ARG A 195 -21.91 -45.80 -35.06
CA ARG A 195 -21.21 -45.71 -36.36
C ARG A 195 -19.68 -45.71 -36.28
N SER A 196 -19.10 -45.41 -35.11
CA SER A 196 -17.64 -45.31 -34.94
C SER A 196 -16.91 -46.67 -34.94
N LYS A 197 -17.61 -47.78 -34.72
CA LYS A 197 -17.02 -49.14 -34.77
C LYS A 197 -16.81 -49.68 -36.19
N VAL A 198 -17.52 -49.14 -37.17
CA VAL A 198 -17.57 -49.70 -38.53
C VAL A 198 -16.34 -49.34 -39.36
N GLU A 199 -15.63 -48.26 -39.01
CA GLU A 199 -14.49 -47.74 -39.78
C GLU A 199 -13.15 -48.41 -39.42
N GLY A 200 -13.10 -49.18 -38.33
CA GLY A 200 -11.91 -49.96 -37.91
C GLY A 200 -11.77 -51.33 -38.58
N ASP A 201 -12.86 -51.89 -39.12
CA ASP A 201 -12.88 -53.25 -39.69
C ASP A 201 -12.55 -53.31 -41.20
N TYR A 202 -12.44 -52.17 -41.89
CA TYR A 202 -12.12 -52.13 -43.33
C TYR A 202 -10.62 -51.94 -43.64
N LEU A 203 -9.75 -51.95 -42.62
CA LEU A 203 -8.30 -51.82 -42.77
C LEU A 203 -7.51 -53.07 -42.33
N GLN A 204 -8.15 -54.25 -42.27
CA GLN A 204 -7.48 -55.56 -42.15
C GLN A 204 -7.52 -56.34 -43.47
#